data_AF-A0A1C6EWL9-F1
#
_entry.id   AF-A0A1C6EWL9-F1
#
_cell.length_a   1.000
_cell.length_b   1.000
_cell.length_c   1.000
_cell.angle_alpha   90.00
_cell.angle_beta   90.00
_cell.angle_gamma   90.00
#
_symmetry.space_group_name_H-M   'P 1'
#
loop_
_entity.id
_entity.type
_entity.pdbx_description
1 polymer ?
#
loop_
_entity_poly.entity_id
_entity_poly.type
_entity_poly.pdbx_seq_one_letter_code
_entity_poly.pdbx_strand_id
1 'polypeptide(L)' 'MAYTPNTWSDGDVITKDKMNALETGVKNVCPKSLQLTADSTGKITGGTLTLTDDSTIPVTVSQAEL' A
#
# COMPACT_ATOMS: atom_id res chain seq x y z
N MET A 1 -18.88 -2.11 -3.30
CA MET A 1 -19.28 -0.90 -2.53
C MET A 1 -18.02 -0.08 -2.33
N ALA A 2 -18.06 1.24 -2.51
CA ALA A 2 -16.89 2.08 -2.24
C ALA A 2 -16.57 2.04 -0.74
N TYR A 3 -15.29 1.93 -0.39
CA TYR A 3 -14.83 1.98 0.99
C TYR A 3 -15.16 3.35 1.61
N THR A 4 -15.74 3.37 2.81
CA THR A 4 -15.91 4.60 3.61
C THR A 4 -15.12 4.42 4.92
N PRO A 5 -14.05 5.18 5.15
CA PRO A 5 -13.26 5.11 6.38
C PRO A 5 -14.10 5.46 7.61
N ASN A 6 -13.92 4.71 8.71
CA ASN A 6 -14.50 5.06 10.01
C ASN A 6 -13.51 5.91 10.81
N THR A 7 -14.01 6.96 11.46
CA THR A 7 -13.28 7.65 12.53
C THR A 7 -13.62 6.95 13.85
N TRP A 8 -12.60 6.50 14.58
CA TRP A 8 -12.77 5.70 15.79
C TRP A 8 -12.53 6.54 17.04
N SER A 9 -13.36 6.32 18.06
CA SER A 9 -13.18 6.82 19.43
C SER A 9 -12.98 5.66 20.40
N ASP A 10 -12.38 5.94 21.56
CA ASP A 10 -12.27 4.92 22.61
C ASP A 10 -13.66 4.43 23.06
N GLY A 11 -13.79 3.13 23.30
CA GLY A 11 -15.05 2.48 23.63
C GLY A 11 -16.00 2.22 22.44
N ASP A 12 -15.61 2.54 21.20
CA ASP A 12 -16.42 2.23 20.02
C ASP A 12 -16.64 0.72 19.83
N VAL A 13 -17.91 0.33 19.63
CA VAL A 13 -18.27 -1.05 19.26
C VAL A 13 -18.07 -1.25 17.76
N ILE A 14 -17.47 -2.38 17.38
CA ILE A 14 -17.35 -2.83 15.99
C ILE A 14 -18.68 -3.45 15.56
N THR A 15 -19.47 -2.70 14.80
CA THR A 15 -20.72 -3.18 14.19
C THR A 15 -20.45 -3.93 12.88
N LYS A 16 -21.46 -4.61 12.33
CA LYS A 16 -21.38 -5.23 11.00
C LYS A 16 -20.94 -4.24 9.92
N ASP A 17 -21.47 -3.03 9.94
CA ASP A 17 -21.12 -2.01 8.94
C ASP A 17 -19.67 -1.54 9.09
N LYS A 18 -19.22 -1.37 10.34
CA LYS A 18 -17.81 -1.05 10.64
C LYS A 18 -16.87 -2.19 10.21
N MET A 19 -17.26 -3.45 10.41
CA MET A 19 -16.52 -4.62 9.93
C MET A 19 -16.45 -4.67 8.40
N ASN A 20 -17.59 -4.49 7.72
CA ASN A 20 -17.64 -4.48 6.25
C ASN A 20 -16.78 -3.36 5.66
N ALA A 21 -16.76 -2.18 6.29
CA ALA A 21 -15.89 -1.09 5.90
C ALA A 21 -14.41 -1.50 6.02
N LEU A 22 -13.99 -2.08 7.15
CA LEU A 22 -12.62 -2.57 7.33
C LEU A 22 -12.25 -3.64 6.29
N GLU A 23 -13.10 -4.62 6.04
CA GLU A 23 -12.86 -5.65 5.02
C GLU A 23 -12.69 -5.06 3.62
N THR A 24 -13.51 -4.06 3.28
CA THR A 24 -13.43 -3.38 1.99
C THR A 24 -12.15 -2.54 1.89
N GLY A 25 -11.77 -1.84 2.96
CA GLY A 25 -10.53 -1.06 3.02
C GLY A 25 -9.30 -1.94 2.84
N VAL A 26 -9.23 -3.09 3.52
CA VAL A 26 -8.11 -4.04 3.41
C VAL A 26 -8.05 -4.70 2.03
N LYS A 27 -9.19 -5.09 1.46
CA LYS A 27 -9.23 -5.71 0.11
C LYS A 27 -8.76 -4.75 -1.00
N ASN A 28 -8.85 -3.45 -0.78
CA ASN A 28 -8.60 -2.43 -1.81
C ASN A 28 -7.17 -1.91 -1.85
N VAL A 29 -6.27 -2.34 -0.96
CA VAL A 29 -4.88 -1.84 -0.93
C VAL A 29 -3.91 -3.01 -1.12
N CYS A 30 -3.64 -3.32 -2.39
CA CYS A 30 -2.71 -4.35 -2.84
C CYS A 30 -1.75 -3.76 -3.87
N PRO A 31 -0.60 -4.40 -4.16
CA PRO A 31 0.24 -4.03 -5.30
C PRO A 31 -0.55 -4.02 -6.61
N LYS A 32 -0.50 -2.89 -7.33
CA LYS A 32 -1.05 -2.73 -8.69
C LYS A 32 0.05 -2.84 -9.74
N SER A 33 1.17 -2.15 -9.52
CA SER A 33 2.34 -2.21 -10.41
C SER A 33 3.62 -1.89 -9.63
N LEU A 34 4.75 -2.36 -10.17
CA LEU A 34 6.08 -2.04 -9.68
C LEU A 34 6.90 -1.46 -10.83
N GLN A 35 7.35 -0.22 -10.68
CA GLN A 35 8.36 0.37 -11.54
C GLN A 35 9.72 0.26 -10.85
N LEU A 36 10.74 -0.21 -11.58
CA LEU A 36 12.12 -0.25 -11.09
C LEU A 36 12.94 0.88 -11.71
N THR A 37 13.83 1.45 -10.90
CA THR A 37 14.81 2.43 -11.36
C THR A 37 16.16 1.74 -11.52
N ALA A 38 16.69 1.75 -12.72
CA ALA A 38 18.05 1.30 -13.02
C ALA A 38 18.96 2.52 -13.23
N ASP A 39 20.22 2.41 -12.81
CA ASP A 39 21.25 3.35 -13.24
C ASP A 39 21.71 3.09 -14.69
N SER A 40 22.64 3.91 -15.18
CA SER A 40 23.18 3.80 -16.55
C SER A 40 23.92 2.48 -16.83
N THR A 41 24.21 1.68 -15.81
CA THR A 41 24.86 0.37 -15.92
C THR A 41 23.87 -0.80 -15.88
N GLY A 42 22.58 -0.50 -15.65
CA GLY A 42 21.52 -1.49 -15.51
C GLY A 42 21.32 -2.00 -14.07
N LYS A 43 22.04 -1.45 -13.09
CA LYS A 43 21.90 -1.82 -11.67
C LYS A 43 20.65 -1.18 -11.10
N ILE A 44 19.81 -1.97 -10.42
CA ILE A 44 18.61 -1.46 -9.77
C ILE A 44 19.01 -0.67 -8.52
N THR A 45 18.59 0.60 -8.47
CA THR A 45 18.88 1.53 -7.37
C THR A 45 17.64 1.86 -6.55
N GLY A 46 16.45 1.52 -7.03
CA GLY A 46 15.20 1.77 -6.34
C GLY A 46 13.99 1.35 -7.17
N GLY A 47 12.83 1.87 -6.78
CA GLY A 47 11.60 1.72 -7.52
C GLY A 47 10.44 2.48 -6.90
N THR A 48 9.30 2.41 -7.57
CA THR A 48 8.01 2.92 -7.07
C THR A 48 6.99 1.78 -7.15
N LEU A 49 6.42 1.42 -6.00
CA LEU A 49 5.28 0.53 -5.91
C LEU A 49 4.00 1.38 -5.98
N THR A 50 3.16 1.13 -6.97
CA THR A 50 1.82 1.72 -7.03
C THR A 50 0.81 0.73 -6.45
N LEU A 51 -0.04 1.18 -5.55
CA LEU A 51 -1.10 0.37 -4.95
C LEU A 51 -2.38 0.47 -5.78
N THR A 52 -3.35 -0.39 -5.49
CA THR A 52 -4.65 -0.43 -6.17
C THR A 52 -5.51 0.82 -5.95
N ASP A 53 -5.18 1.65 -4.95
CA ASP A 53 -5.78 2.97 -4.71
C ASP A 53 -5.00 4.14 -5.36
N ASP A 54 -4.04 3.83 -6.24
CA ASP A 54 -3.16 4.77 -6.96
C ASP A 54 -2.18 5.55 -6.06
N SER A 55 -2.13 5.27 -4.76
CA SER A 55 -1.04 5.75 -3.90
C SER A 55 0.28 5.07 -4.27
N THR A 56 1.40 5.73 -3.94
CA THR A 56 2.74 5.24 -4.26
C THR A 56 3.62 5.09 -3.02
N ILE A 57 4.43 4.04 -3.02
CA ILE A 57 5.42 3.74 -1.98
C ILE A 57 6.81 3.69 -2.62
N PRO A 58 7.81 4.47 -2.13
CA PRO A 58 9.17 4.36 -2.61
C PRO A 58 9.79 3.03 -2.17
N VAL A 59 10.45 2.34 -3.10
CA VAL A 59 11.22 1.13 -2.83
C VAL A 59 12.70 1.48 -2.81
N THR A 60 13.37 1.20 -1.70
CA THR A 60 14.81 1.39 -1.53
C THR A 60 15.56 0.08 -1.73
N VAL A 61 16.68 0.11 -2.45
CA VAL A 61 17.58 -1.04 -2.57
C VAL A 61 18.72 -0.89 -1.57
N SER A 62 18.94 -1.92 -0.75
CA SER A 62 20.14 -2.06 0.08
C SER A 62 21.00 -3.20 -0.48
N GLN A 63 22.30 -2.99 -0.58
CA GLN A 63 23.25 -4.00 -1.06
C GLN A 63 24.16 -4.41 0.08
N ALA A 64 24.40 -5.71 0.24
CA ALA A 64 25.47 -6.19 1.10
C ALA A 64 26.81 -5.79 0.48
N GLU A 65 27.75 -5.33 1.29
CA GLU A 65 29.13 -5.13 0.85
C GLU A 65 29.75 -6.49 0.53
N LEU A 66 30.38 -6.59 -0.64
CA LEU A 66 31.06 -7.79 -1.13
C LEU A 66 32.53 -7.77 -0.76
#